data_AF-E2C6G8-F1
#
_entry.id   AF-E2C6G8-F1
#
_cell.length_a   1.000
_cell.length_b   1.000
_cell.length_c   1.000
_cell.angle_alpha   90.00
_cell.angle_beta   90.00
_cell.angle_gamma   90.00
#
_symmetry.space_group_name_H-M   'P 1'
#
loop_
_entity.id
_entity.type
_entity.pdbx_description
1 polymer ?
#
loop_
_entity_poly.entity_id
_entity_poly.type
_entity_poly.pdbx_seq_one_letter_code
_entity_poly.pdbx_strand_id
1 'polypeptide(L)' 'PVIVAGDFNAQSELWDSRRDDRRGEVTIDWATGLGLHILKGNKSTFVGSRGESIIDLSWTTLAALRRVWTWR' A
#
# COMPACT_ATOMS: atom_id res chain seq x y z
N PRO A 1 -12.24 12.59 -6.70
CA PRO A 1 -10.91 12.11 -6.26
C PRO A 1 -11.13 11.07 -5.15
N VAL A 2 -10.38 9.97 -5.17
CA VAL A 2 -10.51 8.88 -4.19
C VAL A 2 -9.15 8.58 -3.57
N ILE A 3 -9.14 8.39 -2.24
CA ILE A 3 -8.06 7.81 -1.46
C ILE A 3 -8.66 6.63 -0.70
N VAL A 4 -7.96 5.50 -0.69
CA VAL A 4 -8.28 4.33 0.14
C VAL A 4 -7.09 4.09 1.05
N ALA A 5 -7.30 4.04 2.36
CA ALA A 5 -6.24 3.81 3.33
C ALA A 5 -6.73 2.89 4.44
N GLY A 6 -5.86 2.00 4.92
CA GLY A 6 -6.17 1.09 6.01
C GLY A 6 -5.13 -0.02 6.15
N ASP A 7 -5.42 -0.94 7.07
CA ASP A 7 -4.64 -2.16 7.26
C ASP A 7 -5.10 -3.22 6.24
N PHE A 8 -4.25 -3.51 5.26
CA PHE A 8 -4.52 -4.51 4.23
C PHE A 8 -4.03 -5.90 4.65
N ASN A 9 -3.14 -6.00 5.63
CA ASN A 9 -2.47 -7.24 6.02
C ASN A 9 -1.90 -8.01 4.82
N ALA A 10 -1.39 -7.32 3.80
CA ALA A 10 -0.89 -7.90 2.56
C ALA A 10 0.59 -7.56 2.34
N GLN A 11 1.35 -8.46 1.72
CA GLN A 11 2.79 -8.26 1.49
C GLN A 11 3.09 -8.26 -0.01
N SER A 12 3.76 -7.22 -0.48
CA SER A 12 4.36 -7.22 -1.81
C SER A 12 5.58 -6.29 -1.93
N GLU A 13 6.54 -6.68 -2.76
CA GLU A 13 7.65 -5.83 -3.18
C GLU A 13 7.17 -4.51 -3.83
N LEU A 14 5.93 -4.47 -4.36
CA LEU A 14 5.35 -3.24 -4.90
C LEU A 14 5.28 -2.10 -3.85
N TRP A 15 5.19 -2.43 -2.56
CA TRP A 15 5.26 -1.48 -1.45
C TRP A 15 6.43 -1.77 -0.51
N ASP A 16 7.54 -2.25 -1.09
CA ASP A 16 8.81 -2.44 -0.40
C ASP A 16 8.75 -3.43 0.77
N SER A 17 7.75 -4.33 0.77
CA SER A 17 7.75 -5.49 1.65
C SER A 17 8.91 -6.42 1.26
N ARG A 18 9.49 -7.10 2.26
CA ARG A 18 10.59 -8.07 2.05
C ARG A 18 10.14 -9.40 1.44
N ARG A 19 8.84 -9.58 1.27
CA ARG A 19 8.20 -10.80 0.78
C ARG A 19 6.96 -10.41 -0.02
N ASP A 20 6.61 -11.27 -0.96
CA ASP A 20 5.29 -11.29 -1.58
C ASP A 20 4.42 -12.36 -0.91
N ASP A 21 3.11 -12.10 -0.86
CA ASP A 21 2.11 -13.11 -0.52
C ASP A 21 0.89 -13.04 -1.45
N ARG A 22 0.05 -14.08 -1.41
CA ARG A 22 -1.15 -14.18 -2.24
C ARG A 22 -2.14 -13.03 -2.01
N ARG A 23 -2.15 -12.44 -0.81
CA ARG A 23 -3.00 -11.28 -0.49
C ARG A 23 -2.47 -10.03 -1.17
N GLY A 24 -1.15 -9.90 -1.28
CA GLY A 24 -0.48 -8.89 -2.07
C GLY A 24 -0.93 -8.91 -3.52
N GLU A 25 -0.84 -10.06 -4.18
CA GLU A 25 -1.30 -10.25 -5.56
C GLU A 25 -2.77 -9.83 -5.75
N VAL A 26 -3.67 -10.33 -4.91
CA VAL A 26 -5.11 -9.99 -4.99
C VAL A 26 -5.35 -8.49 -4.75
N THR A 27 -4.59 -7.88 -3.84
CA THR A 27 -4.68 -6.43 -3.57
C THR A 27 -4.21 -5.63 -4.78
N ILE A 28 -3.16 -6.08 -5.47
CA ILE A 28 -2.65 -5.44 -6.69
C ILE A 28 -3.67 -5.54 -7.82
N ASP A 29 -4.28 -6.71 -8.02
CA ASP A 29 -5.32 -6.91 -9.04
C ASP A 29 -6.54 -6.02 -8.77
N TRP A 30 -6.99 -5.95 -7.51
CA TRP A 30 -8.06 -5.06 -7.07
C TRP A 30 -7.73 -3.58 -7.33
N ALA A 31 -6.53 -3.13 -6.93
CA ALA A 31 -6.11 -1.75 -7.10
C ALA A 31 -6.00 -1.39 -8.59
N THR A 32 -5.40 -2.27 -9.39
CA THR A 32 -5.26 -2.11 -10.84
C THR A 32 -6.62 -2.01 -11.51
N GLY A 33 -7.56 -2.91 -11.17
CA GLY A 33 -8.91 -2.90 -11.71
C GLY A 33 -9.70 -1.61 -11.43
N LEU A 34 -9.32 -0.87 -10.38
CA LEU A 34 -9.93 0.41 -10.01
C LEU A 34 -9.11 1.64 -10.43
N GLY A 35 -7.98 1.46 -11.12
CA GLY A 35 -7.10 2.57 -11.51
C GLY A 35 -6.44 3.27 -10.31
N LEU A 36 -6.24 2.54 -9.21
CA LEU A 36 -5.61 3.02 -8.00
C LEU A 36 -4.09 2.86 -8.07
N HIS A 37 -3.39 3.86 -7.55
CA HIS A 37 -1.94 3.93 -7.50
C HIS A 37 -1.52 3.91 -6.04
N ILE A 38 -0.51 3.11 -5.71
CA ILE A 38 0.00 3.08 -4.35
C ILE A 38 0.76 4.36 -4.02
N LEU A 39 0.50 4.90 -2.83
CA LEU A 39 1.34 5.90 -2.20
C LEU A 39 2.40 5.15 -1.40
N LYS A 40 3.66 5.22 -1.84
CA LYS A 40 4.77 4.51 -1.21
C LYS A 40 5.40 5.32 -0.10
N GLY A 41 5.78 4.62 0.96
CA GLY A 41 6.53 5.13 2.10
C GLY A 41 7.82 4.37 2.25
N ASN A 42 8.70 4.85 3.11
CA ASN A 42 10.00 4.23 3.32
C ASN A 42 10.18 3.65 4.73
N LYS A 43 9.08 3.44 5.46
CA LYS A 43 9.09 2.96 6.84
C LYS A 43 8.14 1.78 7.01
N SER A 44 8.55 0.87 7.88
CA SER A 44 7.69 -0.18 8.42
C SER A 44 6.46 0.45 9.09
N THR A 45 5.27 -0.06 8.77
CA THR A 45 4.01 0.43 9.33
C THR A 45 3.59 -0.38 10.55
N PHE A 46 4.11 -1.59 10.67
CA PHE A 46 3.87 -2.49 11.80
C PHE A 46 5.18 -3.07 12.33
N VAL A 47 5.33 -3.08 13.66
CA VAL A 47 6.45 -3.71 14.38
C VAL A 47 5.87 -4.68 15.40
N GLY A 48 6.19 -5.96 15.26
CA GLY A 48 5.70 -7.02 16.14
C GLY A 48 6.77 -8.02 16.56
N SER A 49 6.37 -9.05 17.30
CA SER A 49 7.27 -10.10 17.79
C SER A 49 8.00 -10.88 16.69
N ARG A 50 7.50 -10.83 15.46
CA ARG A 50 8.07 -11.49 14.27
C ARG A 50 8.90 -10.55 13.40
N GLY A 51 9.17 -9.32 13.86
CA GLY A 51 9.88 -8.29 13.13
C GLY A 51 8.97 -7.21 12.56
N GLU A 52 9.44 -6.58 11.49
CA GLU A 52 8.81 -5.41 10.88
C GLU A 52 8.11 -5.73 9.55
N SER A 53 7.04 -5.02 9.23
CA SER A 53 6.31 -5.16 7.97
C SER A 53 5.68 -3.85 7.51
N ILE A 54 5.34 -3.79 6.21
CA ILE A 54 4.55 -2.74 5.57
C ILE A 54 3.22 -3.37 5.16
N ILE A 55 2.18 -3.15 5.97
CA ILE A 55 0.84 -3.76 5.79
C ILE A 55 -0.30 -2.74 5.84
N ASP A 56 -0.03 -1.55 6.34
CA ASP A 56 -0.93 -0.39 6.23
C ASP A 56 -0.59 0.33 4.93
N LEU A 57 -1.56 0.37 4.01
CA LEU A 57 -1.35 0.88 2.66
C LEU A 57 -2.27 2.06 2.40
N SER A 58 -1.80 3.00 1.58
CA SER A 58 -2.66 4.04 1.00
C SER A 58 -2.61 3.98 -0.52
N TRP A 59 -3.78 4.07 -1.12
CA TRP A 59 -4.00 4.03 -2.56
C TRP A 59 -4.73 5.28 -3.01
N THR A 60 -4.46 5.74 -4.23
CA THR A 60 -5.02 6.99 -4.74
C THR A 60 -5.35 6.89 -6.21
N THR A 61 -6.43 7.57 -6.62
CA THR A 61 -6.65 7.88 -8.04
C THR A 61 -5.67 8.96 -8.51
N LEU A 62 -5.34 9.03 -9.80
CA LEU A 62 -4.46 10.10 -10.34
C LEU A 62 -4.97 11.52 -10.02
N ALA A 63 -6.30 11.70 -9.97
CA ALA A 63 -6.91 12.99 -9.62
C ALA A 63 -6.66 13.39 -8.16
N ALA A 64 -6.55 12.41 -7.25
CA ALA A 64 -6.23 12.64 -5.85
C ALA A 64 -4.71 12.76 -5.63
N LEU A 65 -3.89 12.01 -6.37
CA LEU A 65 -2.42 12.07 -6.30
C LEU A 65 -1.88 13.51 -6.40
N ARG A 66 -2.42 14.32 -7.30
CA ARG A 66 -2.03 15.74 -7.49
C ARG A 66 -2.31 16.65 -6.28
N ARG A 67 -3.02 16.16 -5.27
CA ARG A 67 -3.43 16.90 -4.07
C ARG A 67 -2.80 16.33 -2.80
N VAL A 68 -2.08 15.21 -2.90
CA VAL A 68 -1.39 14.59 -1.77
C VAL A 68 0.01 15.19 -1.69
N TRP A 69 0.30 15.81 -0.55
CA TRP A 69 1.62 16.35 -0.23
C TRP A 69 2.07 15.71 1.09
N THR A 70 3.37 15.51 1.26
CA THR A 70 4.00 15.05 2.52
C THR A 70 3.62 13.65 3.02
N TRP A 71 3.08 12.78 2.17
CA TRP A 71 2.76 11.39 2.53
C TRP A 71 4.03 10.62 2.96
N ARG A 72 3.95 9.88 4.06
CA ARG A 72 5.05 9.15 4.71
C ARG A 72 4.54 7.93 5.46
#